data_AF-A0A2T7SP85-F1
#
_entry.id   AF-A0A2T7SP85-F1
#
_cell.length_a   1.000
_cell.length_b   1.000
_cell.length_c   1.000
_cell.angle_alpha   90.00
_cell.angle_beta   90.00
_cell.angle_gamma   90.00
#
_symmetry.space_group_name_H-M   'P 1'
#
loop_
_entity.id
_entity.type
_entity.pdbx_description
1 polymer ?
#
loop_
_entity_poly.entity_id
_entity_poly.type
_entity_poly.pdbx_seq_one_letter_code
_entity_poly.pdbx_strand_id
1 'polypeptide(L)' 'MKGFIMRISSFAKAVAAGVAAGSAALATAVQDGSFTTGEGVTVALAILGALGITYAVPNKRPA' A
#
# COMPACT_ATOMS: atom_id res chain seq x y z
N MET A 1 11.50 26.45 -17.93
CA MET A 1 10.54 25.34 -17.72
C MET A 1 10.70 24.84 -16.29
N LYS A 2 9.90 25.33 -15.34
CA LYS A 2 9.95 24.89 -13.94
C LYS A 2 9.15 23.59 -13.84
N GLY A 3 9.86 22.46 -13.80
CA GLY A 3 9.26 21.15 -13.63
C GLY A 3 8.44 21.12 -12.35
N PHE A 4 7.18 20.72 -12.49
CA PHE A 4 6.21 20.55 -11.42
C PHE A 4 6.66 19.36 -10.56
N ILE A 5 7.59 19.57 -9.64
CA ILE A 5 8.00 18.55 -8.67
C ILE A 5 6.83 18.38 -7.70
N MET A 6 5.94 17.43 -8.00
CA MET A 6 4.91 16.97 -7.07
C MET A 6 5.61 16.44 -5.82
N ARG A 7 5.62 17.24 -4.75
CA ARG A 7 5.99 16.78 -3.41
C ARG A 7 4.87 15.88 -2.91
N ILE A 8 4.84 14.61 -3.33
CA ILE A 8 3.95 13.65 -2.71
C ILE A 8 4.37 13.54 -1.24
N SER A 9 3.45 13.85 -0.33
CA SER A 9 3.74 13.74 1.09
C SER A 9 4.03 12.27 1.39
N SER A 10 4.94 11.98 2.34
CA SER A 10 5.25 10.61 2.74
C SER A 10 3.98 9.83 3.15
N PHE A 11 2.96 10.55 3.62
CA PHE A 11 1.65 10.03 3.95
C PHE A 11 0.87 9.55 2.70
N ALA A 12 0.84 10.35 1.63
CA ALA A 12 0.18 9.96 0.38
C ALA A 12 0.84 8.71 -0.26
N LYS A 13 2.17 8.59 -0.16
CA LYS A 13 2.90 7.38 -0.60
C LYS A 13 2.48 6.14 0.20
N ALA A 14 2.41 6.26 1.53
CA ALA A 14 2.01 5.16 2.40
C ALA A 14 0.55 4.73 2.16
N VAL A 15 -0.37 5.70 2.04
CA VAL A 15 -1.78 5.42 1.74
C VAL A 15 -1.93 4.73 0.38
N ALA A 16 -1.26 5.23 -0.67
CA ALA A 16 -1.32 4.61 -1.99
C ALA A 16 -0.81 3.16 -1.98
N ALA A 17 0.28 2.88 -1.26
CA ALA A 17 0.81 1.51 -1.14
C ALA A 17 -0.11 0.60 -0.31
N GLY A 18 -0.67 1.09 0.80
CA GLY A 18 -1.63 0.35 1.61
C GLY A 18 -2.88 0.00 0.81
N VAL A 19 -3.43 0.95 0.05
CA VAL A 19 -4.60 0.71 -0.81
C VAL A 19 -4.27 -0.28 -1.93
N ALA A 20 -3.11 -0.16 -2.59
CA ALA A 20 -2.71 -1.08 -3.64
C ALA A 20 -2.53 -2.51 -3.12
N ALA A 21 -1.84 -2.69 -1.99
CA ALA A 21 -1.63 -4.00 -1.40
C ALA A 21 -2.94 -4.61 -0.86
N GLY A 22 -3.75 -3.81 -0.17
CA GLY A 22 -5.04 -4.23 0.35
C GLY A 22 -6.00 -4.65 -0.75
N SER A 23 -6.12 -3.85 -1.82
CA SER A 23 -7.00 -4.16 -2.95
C SER A 23 -6.57 -5.40 -3.72
N ALA A 24 -5.27 -5.62 -3.90
CA ALA A 24 -4.76 -6.85 -4.52
C ALA A 24 -5.10 -8.10 -3.70
N ALA A 25 -4.86 -8.06 -2.38
CA ALA A 25 -5.19 -9.17 -1.49
C ALA A 25 -6.70 -9.41 -1.40
N LEU A 26 -7.49 -8.33 -1.35
CA LEU A 26 -8.95 -8.43 -1.32
C LEU A 26 -9.46 -9.05 -2.61
N ALA A 27 -8.96 -8.63 -3.78
CA ALA A 27 -9.38 -9.15 -5.07
C ALA A 27 -9.21 -10.68 -5.15
N THR A 28 -8.08 -11.21 -4.68
CA THR A 28 -7.87 -12.67 -4.59
C THR A 28 -8.89 -13.33 -3.67
N ALA A 29 -9.16 -12.75 -2.50
CA ALA A 29 -10.09 -13.30 -1.51
C ALA A 29 -11.57 -13.20 -1.88
N VAL A 30 -11.94 -12.46 -2.94
CA VAL A 30 -13.32 -12.46 -3.46
C VAL A 30 -13.47 -13.41 -4.66
N GLN A 31 -12.37 -13.91 -5.24
CA GLN A 31 -12.41 -14.71 -6.47
C GLN A 31 -13.00 -16.11 -6.27
N ASP A 32 -12.84 -16.68 -5.08
CA ASP A 32 -13.35 -18.00 -4.73
C ASP A 32 -14.78 -17.96 -4.12
N GLY A 33 -15.36 -16.76 -4.01
CA GLY A 33 -16.75 -16.54 -3.64
C GLY A 33 -17.05 -16.61 -2.14
N SER A 34 -16.04 -16.72 -1.27
CA SER A 34 -16.23 -16.78 0.18
C SER A 34 -15.11 -16.05 0.91
N PHE A 35 -15.43 -14.90 1.51
CA PHE A 35 -14.47 -14.16 2.31
C PHE A 35 -14.38 -14.71 3.73
N THR A 36 -13.31 -15.42 4.03
CA THR A 36 -13.06 -16.05 5.34
C THR A 36 -12.30 -15.13 6.30
N THR A 37 -12.35 -15.45 7.59
CA THR A 37 -11.60 -14.70 8.61
C THR A 37 -10.08 -14.72 8.36
N GLY A 38 -9.55 -15.84 7.84
CA GLY A 38 -8.12 -15.97 7.53
C GLY A 38 -7.68 -15.03 6.40
N GLU A 39 -8.54 -14.79 5.43
CA GLU A 39 -8.29 -13.85 4.34
C GLU A 39 -8.37 -12.41 4.81
N GLY A 40 -9.31 -12.09 5.70
CA GLY A 40 -9.35 -10.79 6.36
C GLY A 40 -8.05 -10.45 7.09
N VAL A 41 -7.47 -11.43 7.81
CA VAL A 41 -6.15 -11.28 8.45
C VAL A 41 -5.04 -11.10 7.41
N THR A 42 -5.07 -11.86 6.33
CA THR A 42 -4.07 -11.78 5.25
C THR A 42 -4.10 -10.40 4.57
N VAL A 43 -5.28 -9.86 4.30
CA VAL A 43 -5.46 -8.50 3.75
C VAL A 43 -4.93 -7.46 4.72
N ALA A 44 -5.26 -7.57 6.01
CA ALA A 44 -4.77 -6.64 7.04
C ALA A 44 -3.24 -6.67 7.15
N LEU A 45 -2.63 -7.86 7.13
CA LEU A 45 -1.18 -8.04 7.12
C LEU A 45 -0.53 -7.49 5.84
N ALA A 46 -1.19 -7.63 4.68
CA ALA A 46 -0.71 -7.05 3.42
C ALA A 46 -0.69 -5.51 3.48
N ILE A 47 -1.76 -4.90 4.02
CA ILE A 47 -1.84 -3.44 4.23
C ILE A 47 -0.75 -2.99 5.20
N LEU A 48 -0.62 -3.66 6.35
CA LEU A 48 0.41 -3.34 7.35
C LEU A 48 1.83 -3.52 6.82
N GLY A 49 2.08 -4.57 6.04
CA GLY A 49 3.35 -4.80 5.36
C GLY A 49 3.68 -3.67 4.37
N ALA A 50 2.71 -3.25 3.55
CA ALA A 50 2.89 -2.15 2.61
C ALA A 50 3.13 -0.80 3.32
N LEU A 51 2.40 -0.53 4.40
CA LEU A 51 2.61 0.65 5.25
C LEU A 51 3.99 0.60 5.92
N GLY A 52 4.39 -0.55 6.47
CA GLY A 52 5.69 -0.76 7.09
C GLY A 52 6.85 -0.57 6.11
N ILE A 53 6.76 -1.17 4.91
CA ILE A 53 7.78 -1.02 3.87
C ILE A 53 7.87 0.44 3.39
N THR A 54 6.74 1.09 3.14
CA THR A 54 6.76 2.48 2.66
C THR A 54 7.21 3.49 3.71
N TYR A 55 7.00 3.20 5.00
CA TYR A 55 7.54 3.99 6.09
C TYR A 55 9.05 3.73 6.29
N ALA A 56 9.48 2.47 6.18
CA ALA A 56 10.89 2.06 6.33
C ALA A 56 11.78 2.46 5.14
N VAL A 57 11.21 2.71 3.96
CA VAL A 57 11.93 3.19 2.76
C VAL A 57 11.63 4.69 2.55
N PRO A 58 12.32 5.59 3.29
CA PRO A 58 12.19 7.02 3.10
C PRO A 58 12.75 7.43 1.74
N ASN A 59 12.03 8.33 1.06
CA ASN A 59 12.42 8.84 -0.24
C ASN A 59 13.71 9.66 -0.11
N LYS A 60 14.87 9.05 -0.42
CA LYS A 60 16.14 9.78 -0.53
C LYS A 60 15.97 10.81 -1.66
N ARG A 61 16.15 12.10 -1.35
CA ARG A 61 16.30 13.11 -2.39
C ARG A 61 17.62 12.81 -3.12
N PRO A 62 17.62 12.66 -4.45
CA PRO A 62 18.88 12.58 -5.19
C PRO A 62 19.69 13.86 -4.91
N ALA A 63 20.98 13.69 -4.65
CA ALA A 63 21.93 14.78 -4.37
C ALA A 63 22.19 15.62 -5.61
#